data_AF-A0A9X2BHX3-F1
#
_entry.id   AF-A0A9X2BHX3-F1
#
_cell.length_a   1.000
_cell.length_b   1.000
_cell.length_c   1.000
_cell.angle_alpha   90.00
_cell.angle_beta   90.00
_cell.angle_gamma   90.00
#
_symmetry.space_group_name_H-M   'P 1'
#
loop_
_entity.id
_entity.type
_entity.pdbx_description
1 polymer ?
#
loop_
_entity_poly.entity_id
_entity_poly.type
_entity_poly.pdbx_seq_one_letter_code
_entity_poly.pdbx_strand_id
1 'polypeptide(L)'
;MTESKKFKQWMKVLSLTFIVLFLYIIIADRNAPLTTEGRVHGHVVQIAPEVSSRVTEVMIRNNDHVGKGDILFKLDPRQFEIALDKAELSLKSAKEKEIALHAQKSAAIANITRAKASLDNALSEYNRIVTLSKQQAVSRSTLDEVTKHYQVATAALEIERQNLKVLQAQLGRGEGTTTDVRLAKNQVEKAKLDLEKTYVRSPSDGVVTNLRLEVGTAASANMPLLTFVSSGSLWVAADFREKSVTRVNDDYKALVTFDAYPGRVFQYDVDSRDHGVSSGQQTPNGTLTEIQVNNRWVRDAQRTRINLDNDETLPSSLFVGSRATMVLHSGNNAFWQAVAKLRIRMVSLFHFIY
;
A
#
# COMPACT_ATOMS: atom_id res chain seq x y z
N MET A 1 10.43 41.40 -69.95
CA MET A 1 9.65 40.30 -69.33
C MET A 1 8.46 40.94 -68.62
N THR A 2 7.23 40.72 -69.09
CA THR A 2 6.01 41.38 -68.55
C THR A 2 5.78 41.04 -67.08
N GLU A 3 5.36 42.01 -66.27
CA GLU A 3 5.13 41.87 -64.81
C GLU A 3 4.23 40.67 -64.46
N SER A 4 3.30 40.29 -65.34
CA SER A 4 2.45 39.09 -65.21
C SER A 4 3.21 37.75 -65.28
N LYS A 5 4.32 37.66 -66.01
CA LYS A 5 5.16 36.45 -66.08
C LYS A 5 5.97 36.26 -64.80
N LYS A 6 6.50 37.35 -64.22
CA LYS A 6 7.20 37.33 -62.92
C LYS A 6 6.26 36.90 -61.80
N PHE A 7 5.06 37.48 -61.72
CA PHE A 7 4.04 37.10 -60.72
C PHE A 7 3.67 35.61 -60.79
N LYS A 8 3.45 35.06 -62.00
CA LYS A 8 3.18 33.63 -62.19
C LYS A 8 4.37 32.74 -61.78
N GLN A 9 5.61 33.19 -62.00
CA GLN A 9 6.80 32.45 -61.54
C GLN A 9 6.91 32.47 -60.02
N TRP A 10 6.73 33.61 -59.36
CA TRP A 10 6.72 33.73 -57.90
C TRP A 10 5.60 32.90 -57.27
N MET A 11 4.39 32.92 -57.83
CA MET A 11 3.27 32.09 -57.37
C MET A 11 3.59 30.60 -57.48
N LYS A 12 4.20 30.16 -58.60
CA LYS A 12 4.63 28.75 -58.77
C LYS A 12 5.69 28.35 -57.76
N VAL A 13 6.68 29.21 -57.51
CA VAL A 13 7.72 28.95 -56.50
C VAL A 13 7.08 28.87 -55.11
N LEU A 14 6.21 29.82 -54.75
CA LEU A 14 5.52 29.82 -53.46
C LEU A 14 4.66 28.56 -53.27
N SER A 15 3.88 28.17 -54.29
CA SER A 15 3.08 26.94 -54.25
C SER A 15 3.95 25.69 -54.17
N LEU A 16 5.07 25.62 -54.90
CA LEU A 16 6.00 24.49 -54.83
C LEU A 16 6.64 24.40 -53.44
N THR A 17 7.11 25.52 -52.89
CA THR A 17 7.67 25.60 -51.54
C THR A 17 6.63 25.18 -50.49
N PHE A 18 5.38 25.64 -50.63
CA PHE A 18 4.29 25.22 -49.74
C PHE A 18 4.05 23.71 -49.80
N ILE A 19 3.99 23.12 -51.00
CA ILE A 19 3.80 21.68 -51.18
C ILE A 19 4.96 20.89 -50.57
N VAL A 20 6.21 21.32 -50.81
CA VAL A 20 7.41 20.69 -50.25
C VAL A 20 7.40 20.77 -48.71
N LEU A 21 7.06 21.93 -48.15
CA LEU A 21 6.99 22.13 -46.70
C LEU A 21 5.84 21.33 -46.07
N PHE A 22 4.70 21.23 -46.75
CA PHE A 22 3.56 20.42 -46.33
C PHE A 22 3.89 18.91 -46.32
N LEU A 23 4.49 18.41 -47.41
CA LEU A 23 5.00 17.03 -47.48
C LEU A 23 6.05 16.75 -46.41
N TYR A 24 6.97 17.70 -46.20
CA TYR A 24 7.97 17.60 -45.14
C TYR A 24 7.32 17.46 -43.77
N ILE A 25 6.32 18.27 -43.42
CA ILE A 25 5.63 18.18 -42.12
C ILE A 25 5.00 16.80 -41.93
N ILE A 26 4.31 16.27 -42.95
CA ILE A 26 3.67 14.95 -42.87
C ILE A 26 4.71 13.84 -42.67
N ILE A 27 5.81 13.89 -43.42
CA ILE A 27 6.86 12.87 -43.35
C ILE A 27 7.63 13.00 -42.03
N ALA A 28 7.91 14.21 -41.57
CA ALA A 28 8.59 14.47 -40.31
C ALA A 28 7.73 14.06 -39.11
N ASP A 29 6.43 14.33 -39.11
CA ASP A 29 5.49 13.92 -38.04
C ASP A 29 5.43 12.39 -37.89
N ARG A 30 5.76 11.63 -38.94
CA ARG A 30 5.76 10.16 -38.90
C ARG A 30 7.12 9.54 -38.54
N ASN A 31 8.23 10.20 -38.85
CA ASN A 31 9.59 9.64 -38.68
C ASN A 31 10.38 10.30 -37.53
N ALA A 32 10.08 11.56 -37.23
CA ALA A 32 10.67 12.33 -36.16
C ALA A 32 9.59 13.16 -35.44
N PRO A 33 8.62 12.49 -34.78
CA PRO A 33 7.50 13.16 -34.16
C PRO A 33 7.98 14.07 -33.03
N LEU A 34 7.43 15.28 -32.99
CA LEU A 34 7.71 16.30 -31.98
C LEU A 34 6.44 16.49 -31.15
N THR A 35 6.59 16.52 -29.83
CA THR A 35 5.53 16.96 -28.92
C THR A 35 6.09 17.95 -27.91
N THR A 36 5.29 18.97 -27.59
CA THR A 36 5.53 19.92 -26.50
C THR A 36 4.77 19.53 -25.24
N GLU A 37 4.01 18.43 -25.28
CA GLU A 37 3.19 17.93 -24.17
C GLU A 37 3.98 16.90 -23.34
N GLY A 38 5.23 17.23 -23.03
CA GLY A 38 6.07 16.47 -22.12
C GLY A 38 6.09 17.06 -20.72
N ARG A 39 6.16 16.18 -19.71
CA ARG A 39 6.32 16.58 -18.31
C ARG A 39 7.25 15.63 -17.55
N VAL A 40 7.89 16.18 -16.53
CA VAL A 40 8.53 15.38 -15.48
C VAL A 40 7.43 14.88 -14.55
N HIS A 41 7.37 13.57 -14.36
CA HIS A 41 6.50 12.88 -13.44
C HIS A 41 7.32 12.37 -12.25
N GLY A 42 6.64 12.03 -11.17
CA GLY A 42 7.25 11.47 -9.97
C GLY A 42 6.21 10.76 -9.12
N HIS A 43 6.67 9.92 -8.20
CA HIS A 43 5.78 9.28 -7.23
C HIS A 43 5.34 10.32 -6.20
N VAL A 44 4.09 10.74 -6.33
CA VAL A 44 3.44 11.67 -5.40
C VAL A 44 2.58 10.84 -4.46
N VAL A 45 2.96 10.82 -3.19
CA VAL A 45 2.25 10.09 -2.13
C VAL A 45 1.54 11.11 -1.24
N GLN A 46 0.29 10.82 -0.92
CA GLN A 46 -0.44 11.61 0.07
C GLN A 46 -0.23 10.99 1.44
N ILE A 47 0.36 11.74 2.38
CA ILE A 47 0.59 11.24 3.73
C ILE A 47 -0.64 11.52 4.59
N ALA A 48 -1.24 10.45 5.09
CA ALA A 48 -2.38 10.47 5.99
C ALA A 48 -1.99 9.83 7.33
N PRO A 49 -2.53 10.33 8.46
CA PRO A 49 -2.35 9.68 9.75
C PRO A 49 -3.16 8.37 9.77
N GLU A 50 -2.65 7.36 10.46
CA GLU A 50 -3.36 6.08 10.62
C GLU A 50 -4.32 6.09 11.82
N VAL A 51 -4.11 7.00 12.77
CA VAL A 51 -4.95 7.18 13.96
C VAL A 51 -5.51 8.60 14.00
N SER A 52 -6.71 8.74 14.55
CA SER A 52 -7.39 10.05 14.64
C SER A 52 -7.05 10.74 15.95
N SER A 53 -6.52 11.96 15.88
CA SER A 53 -6.18 12.77 17.05
C SER A 53 -5.89 14.22 16.62
N ARG A 54 -5.53 15.10 17.55
CA ARG A 54 -5.14 16.48 17.25
C ARG A 54 -3.64 16.57 17.01
N VAL A 55 -3.22 17.41 16.06
CA VAL A 55 -1.80 17.68 15.80
C VAL A 55 -1.23 18.55 16.91
N THR A 56 -0.17 18.08 17.56
CA THR A 56 0.52 18.79 18.67
C THR A 56 1.76 19.52 18.21
N GLU A 57 2.47 18.97 17.22
CA GLU A 57 3.73 19.50 16.74
C GLU A 57 3.89 19.21 15.25
N VAL A 58 4.34 20.19 14.49
CA VAL A 58 4.71 20.05 13.07
C VAL A 58 6.21 20.31 12.97
N MET A 59 6.98 19.28 12.61
CA MET A 59 8.45 19.31 12.61
C MET A 59 9.07 19.63 11.26
N ILE A 60 8.22 19.88 10.26
CA ILE A 60 8.64 20.12 8.87
C ILE A 60 8.02 21.42 8.35
N ARG A 61 8.65 22.00 7.33
CA ARG A 61 8.13 23.15 6.58
C ARG A 61 7.84 22.74 5.15
N ASN A 62 7.09 23.59 4.46
CA ASN A 62 6.79 23.36 3.05
C ASN A 62 8.08 23.44 2.23
N ASN A 63 8.29 22.45 1.35
CA ASN A 63 9.49 22.22 0.53
C ASN A 63 10.73 21.74 1.30
N ASP A 64 10.60 21.27 2.55
CA ASP A 64 11.71 20.66 3.26
C ASP A 64 12.03 19.26 2.72
N HIS A 65 13.33 18.95 2.68
CA HIS A 65 13.84 17.62 2.42
C HIS A 65 13.79 16.78 3.69
N VAL A 66 13.24 15.58 3.60
CA VAL A 66 13.12 14.65 4.72
C VAL A 66 13.67 13.29 4.31
N GLY A 67 14.35 12.64 5.24
CA GLY A 67 14.84 11.28 5.09
C GLY A 67 13.78 10.25 5.48
N LYS A 68 14.01 9.00 5.06
CA LYS A 68 13.18 7.87 5.48
C LYS A 68 13.14 7.73 7.00
N GLY A 69 11.93 7.71 7.57
CA GLY A 69 11.71 7.54 9.01
C GLY A 69 11.69 8.84 9.82
N ASP A 70 12.03 9.98 9.20
CA ASP A 70 11.95 11.29 9.85
C ASP A 70 10.51 11.60 10.27
N ILE A 71 10.36 12.19 11.45
CA ILE A 71 9.06 12.57 11.99
C ILE A 71 8.60 13.84 11.27
N LEU A 72 7.44 13.75 10.61
CA LEU A 72 6.84 14.88 9.91
C LEU A 72 6.03 15.73 10.89
N PHE A 73 5.14 15.08 11.63
CA PHE A 73 4.31 15.72 12.65
C PHE A 73 3.89 14.70 13.71
N LYS A 74 3.50 15.22 14.88
CA LYS A 74 3.03 14.43 16.01
C LYS A 74 1.56 14.69 16.28
N LEU A 75 0.89 13.63 16.68
CA LEU A 75 -0.47 13.64 17.18
C LEU A 75 -0.46 13.63 18.71
N ASP A 76 -1.53 14.10 19.35
CA ASP A 76 -1.70 14.06 20.80
C ASP A 76 -1.74 12.60 21.27
N PRO A 77 -0.75 12.14 22.08
CA PRO A 77 -0.61 10.75 22.45
C PRO A 77 -1.47 10.37 23.67
N ARG A 78 -2.01 11.33 24.42
CA ARG A 78 -2.57 11.11 25.77
C ARG A 78 -3.64 10.02 25.81
N GLN A 79 -4.55 10.01 24.84
CA GLN A 79 -5.60 8.98 24.78
C GLN A 79 -5.04 7.57 24.49
N PHE A 80 -3.92 7.48 23.76
CA PHE A 80 -3.28 6.22 23.40
C PHE A 80 -2.40 5.71 24.54
N GLU A 81 -1.75 6.61 25.29
CA GLU A 81 -1.05 6.28 26.54
C GLU A 81 -2.02 5.71 27.59
N ILE A 82 -3.18 6.35 27.77
CA ILE A 82 -4.24 5.86 28.66
C ILE A 82 -4.78 4.51 28.17
N ALA A 83 -4.95 4.33 26.86
CA ALA A 83 -5.40 3.05 26.29
C ALA A 83 -4.37 1.94 26.49
N LEU A 84 -3.07 2.26 26.40
CA LEU A 84 -1.98 1.33 26.67
C LEU A 84 -1.97 0.92 28.15
N ASP A 85 -2.03 1.88 29.08
CA ASP A 85 -2.10 1.59 30.51
C ASP A 85 -3.29 0.70 30.86
N LYS A 86 -4.48 1.01 30.33
CA LYS A 86 -5.68 0.18 30.50
C LYS A 86 -5.49 -1.25 29.96
N ALA A 87 -4.83 -1.41 28.82
CA ALA A 87 -4.54 -2.72 28.24
C ALA A 87 -3.54 -3.51 29.10
N GLU A 88 -2.51 -2.84 29.63
CA GLU A 88 -1.51 -3.46 30.51
C GLU A 88 -2.13 -3.91 31.85
N LEU A 89 -3.01 -3.09 32.43
CA LEU A 89 -3.80 -3.47 33.60
C LEU A 89 -4.71 -4.68 33.32
N SER A 90 -5.33 -4.73 32.14
CA SER A 90 -6.17 -5.86 31.72
C SER A 90 -5.34 -7.15 31.59
N LEU A 91 -4.11 -7.05 31.05
CA LEU A 91 -3.17 -8.17 30.98
C LEU A 91 -2.74 -8.65 32.37
N LYS A 92 -2.48 -7.71 33.29
CA LYS A 92 -2.17 -8.06 34.68
C LYS A 92 -3.31 -8.83 35.34
N SER A 93 -4.54 -8.33 35.21
CA SER A 93 -5.74 -9.00 35.74
C SER A 93 -5.95 -10.39 35.13
N ALA A 94 -5.73 -10.54 33.82
CA ALA A 94 -5.81 -11.85 33.15
C ALA A 94 -4.78 -12.85 33.68
N LYS A 95 -3.54 -12.40 33.93
CA LYS A 95 -2.49 -13.23 34.54
C LYS A 95 -2.82 -13.64 35.97
N GLU A 96 -3.36 -12.73 36.77
CA GLU A 96 -3.80 -13.04 38.15
C GLU A 96 -4.93 -14.10 38.14
N LYS A 97 -5.86 -14.01 37.19
CA LYS A 97 -6.91 -15.02 36.99
C LYS A 97 -6.32 -16.38 36.57
N GLU A 98 -5.32 -16.40 35.70
CA GLU A 98 -4.61 -17.63 35.33
C GLU A 98 -3.92 -18.27 36.54
N ILE A 99 -3.23 -17.49 37.38
CA ILE A 99 -2.63 -17.98 38.63
C ILE A 99 -3.70 -18.61 39.54
N ALA A 100 -4.87 -18.00 39.67
CA ALA A 100 -5.98 -18.55 40.43
C ALA A 100 -6.48 -19.89 39.84
N LEU A 101 -6.54 -20.03 38.51
CA LEU A 101 -6.90 -21.30 37.85
C LEU A 101 -5.85 -22.39 38.08
N HIS A 102 -4.56 -22.06 38.09
CA HIS A 102 -3.49 -22.99 38.45
C HIS A 102 -3.64 -23.49 39.89
N ALA A 103 -3.95 -22.59 40.83
CA ALA A 103 -4.23 -22.95 42.21
C ALA A 103 -5.47 -23.88 42.31
N GLN A 104 -6.56 -23.59 41.60
CA GLN A 104 -7.75 -24.44 41.55
C GLN A 104 -7.45 -25.82 40.96
N LYS A 105 -6.64 -25.91 39.90
CA LYS A 105 -6.18 -27.18 39.32
C LYS A 105 -5.40 -28.00 40.35
N SER A 106 -4.52 -27.38 41.13
CA SER A 106 -3.76 -28.07 42.19
C SER A 106 -4.70 -28.65 43.27
N ALA A 107 -5.72 -27.89 43.67
CA ALA A 107 -6.74 -28.34 44.62
C ALA A 107 -7.60 -29.49 44.05
N ALA A 108 -7.96 -29.43 42.76
CA ALA A 108 -8.69 -30.50 42.08
C ALA A 108 -7.88 -31.82 42.03
N ILE A 109 -6.57 -31.76 41.82
CA ILE A 109 -5.69 -32.93 41.86
C ILE A 109 -5.66 -33.56 43.27
N ALA A 110 -5.62 -32.73 44.32
CA ALA A 110 -5.71 -33.21 45.70
C ALA A 110 -7.08 -33.87 45.99
N ASN A 111 -8.18 -33.31 45.47
CA ASN A 111 -9.51 -33.90 45.57
C ASN A 111 -9.61 -35.24 44.84
N ILE A 112 -9.03 -35.37 43.63
CA ILE A 112 -8.95 -36.64 42.90
C ILE A 112 -8.18 -37.67 43.72
N THR A 113 -7.07 -37.27 44.35
CA THR A 113 -6.27 -38.16 45.20
C THR A 113 -7.09 -38.68 46.38
N ARG A 114 -7.86 -37.80 47.05
CA ARG A 114 -8.78 -38.18 48.12
C ARG A 114 -9.89 -39.11 47.63
N ALA A 115 -10.55 -38.78 46.52
CA ALA A 115 -11.63 -39.60 45.94
C ALA A 115 -11.13 -40.97 45.50
N LYS A 116 -9.91 -41.04 44.94
CA LYS A 116 -9.26 -42.30 44.56
C LYS A 116 -8.98 -43.16 45.79
N ALA A 117 -8.44 -42.61 46.86
CA ALA A 117 -8.22 -43.35 48.10
C ALA A 117 -9.54 -43.91 48.68
N SER A 118 -10.63 -43.14 48.60
CA SER A 118 -11.96 -43.62 49.02
C SER A 118 -12.48 -44.75 48.13
N LEU A 119 -12.26 -44.68 46.81
CA LEU A 119 -12.60 -45.75 45.88
C LEU A 119 -11.77 -47.02 46.15
N ASP A 120 -10.48 -46.89 46.39
CA ASP A 120 -9.58 -48.01 46.67
C ASP A 120 -10.00 -48.76 47.96
N ASN A 121 -10.44 -48.02 48.99
CA ASN A 121 -11.02 -48.59 50.21
C ASN A 121 -12.34 -49.33 49.92
N ALA A 122 -13.26 -48.70 49.18
CA ALA A 122 -14.55 -49.30 48.81
C ALA A 122 -14.39 -50.55 47.93
N LEU A 123 -13.41 -50.54 47.02
CA LEU A 123 -13.07 -51.65 46.14
C LEU A 123 -12.50 -52.83 46.93
N SER A 124 -11.58 -52.56 47.87
CA SER A 124 -11.04 -53.58 48.77
C SER A 124 -12.15 -54.28 49.56
N GLU A 125 -13.08 -53.50 50.11
CA GLU A 125 -14.22 -54.04 50.88
C GLU A 125 -15.20 -54.83 50.01
N TYR A 126 -15.54 -54.29 48.84
CA TYR A 126 -16.38 -54.99 47.85
C TYR A 126 -15.78 -56.35 47.47
N ASN A 127 -14.48 -56.39 47.14
CA ASN A 127 -13.79 -57.64 46.79
C ASN A 127 -13.79 -58.67 47.93
N ARG A 128 -13.60 -58.19 49.17
CA ARG A 128 -13.64 -59.03 50.38
C ARG A 128 -15.02 -59.67 50.56
N ILE A 129 -16.08 -58.85 50.50
CA ILE A 129 -17.46 -59.31 50.69
C ILE A 129 -17.94 -60.20 49.54
N VAL A 130 -17.57 -59.91 48.29
CA VAL A 130 -17.85 -60.79 47.14
C VAL A 130 -17.22 -62.17 47.33
N THR A 131 -15.99 -62.24 47.84
CA THR A 131 -15.30 -63.51 48.12
C THR A 131 -16.02 -64.30 49.22
N LEU A 132 -16.39 -63.64 50.32
CA LEU A 132 -17.13 -64.25 51.42
C LEU A 132 -18.55 -64.67 51.01
N SER A 133 -19.19 -63.95 50.10
CA SER A 133 -20.53 -64.27 49.59
C SER A 133 -20.53 -65.55 48.76
N LYS A 134 -19.48 -65.79 47.95
CA LYS A 134 -19.28 -67.07 47.24
C LYS A 134 -19.18 -68.27 48.19
N GLN A 135 -18.68 -68.03 49.41
CA GLN A 135 -18.59 -69.04 50.48
C GLN A 135 -19.87 -69.12 51.33
N GLN A 136 -20.95 -68.40 50.95
CA GLN A 136 -22.20 -68.28 51.71
C GLN A 136 -22.06 -67.72 53.14
N ALA A 137 -20.96 -67.01 53.43
CA ALA A 137 -20.66 -66.48 54.75
C ALA A 137 -21.28 -65.10 55.05
N VAL A 138 -21.95 -64.47 54.08
CA VAL A 138 -22.57 -63.14 54.21
C VAL A 138 -23.92 -63.07 53.49
N SER A 139 -24.79 -62.15 53.94
CA SER A 139 -26.14 -61.96 53.38
C SER A 139 -26.12 -61.27 52.01
N ARG A 140 -27.19 -61.46 51.20
CA ARG A 140 -27.37 -60.73 49.93
C ARG A 140 -27.49 -59.22 50.13
N SER A 141 -28.19 -58.78 51.17
CA SER A 141 -28.33 -57.36 51.50
C SER A 141 -26.97 -56.68 51.74
N THR A 142 -26.05 -57.39 52.40
CA THR A 142 -24.69 -56.90 52.67
C THR A 142 -23.90 -56.73 51.38
N LEU A 143 -24.02 -57.68 50.44
CA LEU A 143 -23.38 -57.59 49.12
C LEU A 143 -23.94 -56.40 48.31
N ASP A 144 -25.26 -56.20 48.33
CA ASP A 144 -25.90 -55.09 47.62
C ASP A 144 -25.47 -53.73 48.18
N GLU A 145 -25.29 -53.62 49.50
CA GLU A 145 -24.81 -52.41 50.17
C GLU A 145 -23.40 -52.02 49.74
N VAL A 146 -22.43 -52.95 49.81
CA VAL A 146 -21.04 -52.65 49.37
C VAL A 146 -20.95 -52.40 47.87
N THR A 147 -21.81 -53.04 47.07
CA THR A 147 -21.90 -52.78 45.62
C THR A 147 -22.32 -51.33 45.36
N LYS A 148 -23.37 -50.85 46.06
CA LYS A 148 -23.81 -49.46 45.98
C LYS A 148 -22.74 -48.48 46.46
N HIS A 149 -22.06 -48.78 47.57
CA HIS A 149 -20.97 -47.94 48.07
C HIS A 149 -19.81 -47.83 47.07
N TYR A 150 -19.40 -48.93 46.45
CA TYR A 150 -18.39 -48.93 45.39
C TYR A 150 -18.84 -48.09 44.18
N GLN A 151 -20.09 -48.22 43.74
CA GLN A 151 -20.64 -47.41 42.64
C GLN A 151 -20.64 -45.92 42.97
N VAL A 152 -21.06 -45.53 44.19
CA VAL A 152 -21.02 -44.13 44.66
C VAL A 152 -19.59 -43.58 44.67
N ALA A 153 -18.63 -44.35 45.19
CA ALA A 153 -17.22 -43.93 45.21
C ALA A 153 -16.64 -43.79 43.79
N THR A 154 -17.04 -44.67 42.86
CA THR A 154 -16.65 -44.61 41.45
C THR A 154 -17.19 -43.34 40.79
N ALA A 155 -18.48 -43.05 40.99
CA ALA A 155 -19.11 -41.84 40.48
C ALA A 155 -18.46 -40.57 41.05
N ALA A 156 -18.12 -40.57 42.35
CA ALA A 156 -17.44 -39.44 43.00
C ALA A 156 -16.06 -39.15 42.38
N LEU A 157 -15.26 -40.18 42.11
CA LEU A 157 -13.97 -40.01 41.41
C LEU A 157 -14.16 -39.45 40.00
N GLU A 158 -15.18 -39.91 39.28
CA GLU A 158 -15.44 -39.44 37.92
C GLU A 158 -15.86 -37.96 37.89
N ILE A 159 -16.67 -37.50 38.85
CA ILE A 159 -17.02 -36.08 39.01
C ILE A 159 -15.76 -35.21 39.14
N GLU A 160 -14.82 -35.60 40.01
CA GLU A 160 -13.58 -34.85 40.21
C GLU A 160 -12.67 -34.88 38.97
N ARG A 161 -12.63 -36.00 38.24
CA ARG A 161 -11.93 -36.08 36.96
C ARG A 161 -12.51 -35.16 35.91
N GLN A 162 -13.84 -35.06 35.83
CA GLN A 162 -14.50 -34.14 34.90
C GLN A 162 -14.25 -32.67 35.29
N ASN A 163 -14.25 -32.36 36.59
CA ASN A 163 -13.88 -31.02 37.08
C ASN A 163 -12.44 -30.65 36.67
N LEU A 164 -11.49 -31.57 36.80
CA LEU A 164 -10.12 -31.34 36.33
C LEU A 164 -10.05 -31.10 34.82
N LYS A 165 -10.81 -31.84 34.00
CA LYS A 165 -10.85 -31.63 32.55
C LYS A 165 -11.37 -30.24 32.19
N VAL A 166 -12.39 -29.73 32.89
CA VAL A 166 -12.90 -28.37 32.69
C VAL A 166 -11.81 -27.33 32.99
N LEU A 167 -11.09 -27.47 34.10
CA LEU A 167 -9.98 -26.57 34.46
C LEU A 167 -8.82 -26.63 33.46
N GLN A 168 -8.49 -27.83 32.95
CA GLN A 168 -7.49 -28.00 31.90
C GLN A 168 -7.91 -27.32 30.59
N ALA A 169 -9.20 -27.42 30.23
CA ALA A 169 -9.73 -26.73 29.06
C ALA A 169 -9.67 -25.20 29.20
N GLN A 170 -9.90 -24.66 30.40
CA GLN A 170 -9.78 -23.23 30.68
C GLN A 170 -8.32 -22.72 30.61
N LEU A 171 -7.36 -23.49 31.14
CA LEU A 171 -5.93 -23.15 31.12
C LEU A 171 -5.27 -23.31 29.74
N GLY A 172 -5.87 -24.08 28.83
CA GLY A 172 -5.33 -24.29 27.49
C GLY A 172 -4.09 -25.18 27.45
N ARG A 173 -3.16 -24.89 26.54
CA ARG A 173 -2.03 -25.79 26.20
C ARG A 173 -0.77 -25.60 27.06
N GLY A 174 -0.74 -24.60 27.95
CA GLY A 174 0.41 -24.28 28.79
C GLY A 174 0.29 -22.91 29.50
N GLU A 175 1.25 -22.60 30.36
CA GLU A 175 1.29 -21.33 31.10
C GLU A 175 1.39 -20.12 30.14
N GLY A 176 0.58 -19.09 30.41
CA GLY A 176 0.50 -17.88 29.59
C GLY A 176 -0.24 -18.06 28.26
N THR A 177 -0.83 -19.25 28.02
CA THR A 177 -1.58 -19.54 26.79
C THR A 177 -3.10 -19.54 26.99
N THR A 178 -3.55 -19.26 28.21
CA THR A 178 -4.97 -19.04 28.52
C THR A 178 -5.55 -18.00 27.57
N THR A 179 -6.77 -18.23 27.07
CA THR A 179 -7.43 -17.35 26.10
C THR A 179 -7.48 -15.91 26.58
N ASP A 180 -7.79 -15.68 27.86
CA ASP A 180 -7.86 -14.35 28.47
C ASP A 180 -6.51 -13.62 28.42
N VAL A 181 -5.41 -14.31 28.73
CA VAL A 181 -4.05 -13.74 28.70
C VAL A 181 -3.65 -13.40 27.26
N ARG A 182 -3.96 -14.26 26.30
CA ARG A 182 -3.69 -14.02 24.88
C ARG A 182 -4.47 -12.82 24.33
N LEU A 183 -5.76 -12.72 24.67
CA LEU A 183 -6.59 -11.58 24.28
C LEU A 183 -6.05 -10.26 24.87
N ALA A 184 -5.72 -10.26 26.16
CA ALA A 184 -5.17 -9.08 26.81
C ALA A 184 -3.79 -8.70 26.25
N LYS A 185 -2.94 -9.68 25.92
CA LYS A 185 -1.65 -9.42 25.26
C LYS A 185 -1.82 -8.77 23.89
N ASN A 186 -2.74 -9.29 23.07
CA ASN A 186 -3.06 -8.69 21.77
C ASN A 186 -3.58 -7.24 21.93
N GLN A 187 -4.34 -6.97 23.00
CA GLN A 187 -4.84 -5.64 23.29
C GLN A 187 -3.72 -4.66 23.66
N VAL A 188 -2.71 -5.12 24.40
CA VAL A 188 -1.49 -4.34 24.68
C VAL A 188 -0.72 -4.07 23.38
N GLU A 189 -0.50 -5.08 22.55
CA GLU A 189 0.22 -4.92 21.27
C GLU A 189 -0.50 -3.93 20.35
N LYS A 190 -1.84 -4.01 20.27
CA LYS A 190 -2.65 -3.04 19.52
C LYS A 190 -2.49 -1.62 20.08
N ALA A 191 -2.61 -1.43 21.39
CA ALA A 191 -2.50 -0.11 22.00
C ALA A 191 -1.10 0.50 21.82
N LYS A 192 -0.03 -0.33 21.86
CA LYS A 192 1.34 0.11 21.54
C LYS A 192 1.47 0.56 20.10
N LEU A 193 0.91 -0.20 19.16
CA LEU A 193 0.93 0.16 17.74
C LEU A 193 0.16 1.46 17.49
N ASP A 194 -1.03 1.62 18.09
CA ASP A 194 -1.82 2.84 17.96
C ASP A 194 -1.07 4.05 18.55
N LEU A 195 -0.33 3.88 19.66
CA LEU A 195 0.55 4.90 20.24
C LEU A 195 1.73 5.22 19.32
N GLU A 196 2.38 4.23 18.71
CA GLU A 196 3.47 4.45 17.75
C GLU A 196 3.01 5.24 16.53
N LYS A 197 1.79 4.95 16.05
CA LYS A 197 1.13 5.65 14.93
C LYS A 197 0.77 7.12 15.23
N THR A 198 0.96 7.59 16.45
CA THR A 198 0.87 9.03 16.76
C THR A 198 2.02 9.83 16.17
N TYR A 199 3.14 9.17 15.85
CA TYR A 199 4.29 9.76 15.16
C TYR A 199 4.18 9.47 13.67
N VAL A 200 3.76 10.46 12.88
CA VAL A 200 3.66 10.30 11.43
C VAL A 200 5.03 10.54 10.81
N ARG A 201 5.57 9.51 10.14
CA ARG A 201 6.94 9.48 9.62
C ARG A 201 6.97 9.47 8.09
N SER A 202 8.11 9.88 7.53
CA SER A 202 8.35 9.79 6.09
C SER A 202 8.57 8.33 5.65
N PRO A 203 7.91 7.85 4.58
CA PRO A 203 8.06 6.48 4.10
C PRO A 203 9.38 6.23 3.34
N SER A 204 9.93 7.27 2.71
CA SER A 204 11.19 7.25 1.95
C SER A 204 11.87 8.62 2.02
N ASP A 205 13.04 8.75 1.40
CA ASP A 205 13.67 10.05 1.21
C ASP A 205 12.88 10.87 0.18
N GLY A 206 12.66 12.15 0.43
CA GLY A 206 11.90 13.01 -0.48
C GLY A 206 11.65 14.42 0.03
N VAL A 207 10.69 15.08 -0.59
CA VAL A 207 10.34 16.49 -0.32
C VAL A 207 8.87 16.61 0.04
N VAL A 208 8.59 17.33 1.13
CA VAL A 208 7.22 17.66 1.54
C VAL A 208 6.71 18.86 0.75
N THR A 209 5.53 18.74 0.15
CA THR A 209 4.91 19.79 -0.67
C THR A 209 3.44 20.01 -0.27
N ASN A 210 2.92 21.21 -0.55
CA ASN A 210 1.54 21.61 -0.23
C ASN A 210 1.18 21.32 1.25
N LEU A 211 2.10 21.65 2.16
CA LEU A 211 1.85 21.54 3.60
C LEU A 211 0.80 22.57 4.03
N ARG A 212 -0.36 22.10 4.45
CA ARG A 212 -1.45 22.93 5.02
C ARG A 212 -1.74 22.59 6.48
N LEU A 213 -0.80 21.90 7.12
CA LEU A 213 -0.96 21.41 8.48
C LEU A 213 -0.46 22.46 9.48
N GLU A 214 -1.30 22.76 10.46
CA GLU A 214 -0.96 23.62 11.59
C GLU A 214 -1.18 22.89 12.92
N VAL A 215 -0.52 23.36 13.97
CA VAL A 215 -0.71 22.86 15.32
C VAL A 215 -2.15 23.13 15.76
N GLY A 216 -2.81 22.13 16.34
CA GLY A 216 -4.22 22.20 16.73
C GLY A 216 -5.20 21.73 15.65
N THR A 217 -4.75 21.40 14.44
CA THR A 217 -5.61 20.76 13.44
C THR A 217 -6.09 19.40 13.91
N ALA A 218 -7.39 19.11 13.72
CA ALA A 218 -7.95 17.79 13.95
C ALA A 218 -7.60 16.87 12.77
N ALA A 219 -6.82 15.83 13.04
CA ALA A 219 -6.35 14.88 12.07
C ALA A 219 -7.23 13.61 12.14
N SER A 220 -7.83 13.24 11.02
CA SER A 220 -8.67 12.04 10.90
C SER A 220 -7.90 10.93 10.20
N ALA A 221 -8.09 9.69 10.68
CA ALA A 221 -7.44 8.52 10.10
C ALA A 221 -7.74 8.39 8.60
N ASN A 222 -6.71 8.05 7.81
CA ASN A 222 -6.76 7.89 6.36
C ASN A 222 -7.14 9.16 5.56
N MET A 223 -7.22 10.32 6.21
CA MET A 223 -7.41 11.60 5.52
C MET A 223 -6.06 12.29 5.30
N PRO A 224 -5.65 12.56 4.05
CA PRO A 224 -4.33 13.12 3.77
C PRO A 224 -4.20 14.56 4.27
N LEU A 225 -3.06 14.87 4.89
CA LEU A 225 -2.76 16.19 5.46
C LEU A 225 -1.64 16.94 4.72
N LEU A 226 -0.77 16.19 4.04
CA LEU A 226 0.31 16.75 3.24
C LEU A 226 0.60 15.88 2.02
N THR A 227 1.29 16.46 1.04
CA THR A 227 1.76 15.76 -0.15
C THR A 227 3.27 15.54 -0.03
N PHE A 228 3.73 14.34 -0.38
CA PHE A 228 5.13 13.95 -0.31
C PHE A 228 5.58 13.46 -1.70
N VAL A 229 6.75 13.91 -2.13
CA VAL A 229 7.35 13.53 -3.42
C VAL A 229 8.65 12.78 -3.15
N SER A 230 8.74 11.50 -3.51
CA SER A 230 9.93 10.69 -3.24
C SER A 230 11.11 11.10 -4.11
N SER A 231 12.26 11.36 -3.49
CA SER A 231 13.52 11.62 -4.21
C SER A 231 14.00 10.35 -4.90
N GLY A 232 14.49 10.47 -6.14
CA GLY A 232 14.99 9.34 -6.94
C GLY A 232 13.96 8.60 -7.79
N SER A 233 12.71 9.09 -7.84
CA SER A 233 11.63 8.42 -8.57
C SER A 233 11.01 9.28 -9.67
N LEU A 234 11.79 10.23 -10.20
CA LEU A 234 11.36 11.12 -11.26
C LEU A 234 11.60 10.46 -12.62
N TRP A 235 10.61 10.53 -13.51
CA TRP A 235 10.74 10.09 -14.90
C TRP A 235 10.14 11.13 -15.84
N VAL A 236 10.48 11.05 -17.12
CA VAL A 236 9.92 11.96 -18.13
C VAL A 236 8.92 11.18 -18.96
N ALA A 237 7.75 11.76 -19.19
CA ALA A 237 6.79 11.23 -20.13
C ALA A 237 6.25 12.33 -21.02
N ALA A 238 5.83 11.96 -22.23
CA ALA A 238 5.16 12.89 -23.12
C ALA A 238 4.04 12.26 -23.92
N ASP A 239 3.04 13.08 -24.19
CA ASP A 239 1.85 12.66 -24.92
C ASP A 239 2.04 12.97 -26.41
N PHE A 240 2.01 11.92 -27.24
CA PHE A 240 2.15 12.02 -28.69
C PHE A 240 0.85 11.66 -29.38
N ARG A 241 0.62 12.21 -30.58
CA ARG A 241 -0.51 11.81 -31.43
C ARG A 241 -0.35 10.34 -31.84
N GLU A 242 -1.42 9.56 -31.75
CA GLU A 242 -1.41 8.11 -32.02
C GLU A 242 -0.83 7.76 -33.40
N LYS A 243 -1.21 8.54 -34.43
CA LYS A 243 -0.70 8.38 -35.81
C LYS A 243 0.83 8.57 -35.94
N SER A 244 1.43 9.32 -35.02
CA SER A 244 2.82 9.73 -35.08
C SER A 244 3.74 8.71 -34.41
N VAL A 245 3.18 7.85 -33.54
CA VAL A 245 3.93 6.84 -32.78
C VAL A 245 3.71 5.41 -33.23
N THR A 246 2.95 5.19 -34.32
CA THR A 246 2.63 3.84 -34.83
C THR A 246 3.85 2.97 -35.15
N ARG A 247 5.02 3.60 -35.39
CA ARG A 247 6.28 2.91 -35.70
C ARG A 247 7.33 3.03 -34.60
N VAL A 248 6.97 3.62 -33.47
CA VAL A 248 7.88 3.75 -32.32
C VAL A 248 7.94 2.39 -31.64
N ASN A 249 9.15 1.86 -31.54
CA ASN A 249 9.52 0.65 -30.81
C ASN A 249 10.71 0.98 -29.90
N ASP A 250 11.20 -0.02 -29.16
CA ASP A 250 12.26 0.13 -28.16
C ASP A 250 13.61 0.61 -28.76
N ASP A 251 13.78 0.54 -30.09
CA ASP A 251 14.97 1.06 -30.80
C ASP A 251 14.94 2.58 -31.00
N TYR A 252 13.83 3.25 -30.67
CA TYR A 252 13.73 4.69 -30.77
C TYR A 252 14.44 5.36 -29.60
N LYS A 253 15.09 6.48 -29.91
CA LYS A 253 15.69 7.37 -28.93
C LYS A 253 14.86 8.64 -28.86
N ALA A 254 14.83 9.24 -27.67
CA ALA A 254 14.15 10.49 -27.42
C ALA A 254 15.18 11.59 -27.13
N LEU A 255 14.99 12.74 -27.77
CA LEU A 255 15.71 13.96 -27.46
C LEU A 255 14.77 14.89 -26.71
N VAL A 256 15.14 15.22 -25.48
CA VAL A 256 14.33 16.01 -24.55
C VAL A 256 15.03 17.32 -24.25
N THR A 257 14.28 18.42 -24.28
CA THR A 257 14.72 19.71 -23.73
C THR A 257 13.70 20.17 -22.71
N PHE A 258 14.17 20.75 -21.61
CA PHE A 258 13.31 21.26 -20.54
C PHE A 258 13.30 22.78 -20.58
N ASP A 259 12.16 23.38 -20.26
CA ASP A 259 12.03 24.84 -20.17
C ASP A 259 12.99 25.43 -19.12
N ALA A 260 13.30 24.66 -18.07
CA ALA A 260 14.27 25.03 -17.04
C ALA A 260 15.74 25.04 -17.51
N TYR A 261 16.03 24.37 -18.64
CA TYR A 261 17.39 24.24 -19.20
C TYR A 261 17.39 24.55 -20.71
N PRO A 262 17.13 25.81 -21.10
CA PRO A 262 17.18 26.19 -22.50
C PRO A 262 18.60 26.02 -23.06
N GLY A 263 18.69 25.61 -24.33
CA GLY A 263 19.95 25.29 -25.01
C GLY A 263 20.55 23.91 -24.70
N ARG A 264 20.05 23.17 -23.70
CA ARG A 264 20.50 21.80 -23.40
C ARG A 264 19.50 20.77 -23.93
N VAL A 265 20.04 19.73 -24.56
CA VAL A 265 19.30 18.59 -25.08
C VAL A 265 19.82 17.35 -24.39
N PHE A 266 18.92 16.63 -23.74
CA PHE A 266 19.17 15.38 -23.04
C PHE A 266 18.71 14.23 -23.95
N GLN A 267 19.46 13.15 -23.94
CA GLN A 267 19.12 11.94 -24.69
C GLN A 267 18.53 10.91 -23.73
N TYR A 268 17.44 10.29 -24.14
CA TYR A 268 16.69 9.30 -23.38
C TYR A 268 16.40 8.09 -24.27
N ASP A 269 16.16 6.97 -23.61
CA ASP A 269 15.68 5.76 -24.26
C ASP A 269 14.17 5.66 -24.08
N VAL A 270 13.48 5.14 -25.10
CA VAL A 270 12.06 4.87 -25.00
C VAL A 270 11.89 3.59 -24.18
N ASP A 271 11.35 3.73 -22.98
CA ASP A 271 11.12 2.61 -22.07
C ASP A 271 9.82 1.89 -22.41
N SER A 272 8.72 2.62 -22.36
CA SER A 272 7.40 2.03 -22.48
C SER A 272 6.40 2.99 -23.11
N ARG A 273 5.37 2.40 -23.73
CA ARG A 273 4.22 3.12 -24.25
C ARG A 273 2.98 2.65 -23.52
N ASP A 274 2.20 3.60 -23.00
CA ASP A 274 0.96 3.28 -22.31
C ASP A 274 0.01 2.55 -23.28
N HIS A 275 -0.46 1.37 -22.87
CA HIS A 275 -1.34 0.52 -23.68
C HIS A 275 -2.81 0.95 -23.65
N GLY A 276 -3.16 1.98 -22.89
CA GLY A 276 -4.54 2.45 -22.74
C GLY A 276 -4.63 3.89 -22.25
N VAL A 277 -5.76 4.51 -22.54
CA VAL A 277 -6.16 5.84 -22.08
C VAL A 277 -7.57 5.73 -21.50
N SER A 278 -7.90 6.53 -20.48
CA SER A 278 -9.22 6.47 -19.83
C SER A 278 -10.39 6.76 -20.79
N SER A 279 -10.12 7.43 -21.92
CA SER A 279 -11.11 7.73 -22.95
C SER A 279 -11.59 6.45 -23.64
N GLY A 280 -12.81 6.01 -23.32
CA GLY A 280 -13.43 4.80 -23.86
C GLY A 280 -13.68 3.70 -22.82
N GLN A 281 -13.20 3.87 -21.58
CA GLN A 281 -13.48 2.96 -20.49
C GLN A 281 -14.84 3.29 -19.85
N GLN A 282 -15.81 2.39 -20.00
CA GLN A 282 -17.11 2.49 -19.32
C GLN A 282 -16.97 1.84 -17.95
N THR A 283 -17.11 2.62 -16.87
CA THR A 283 -17.18 2.04 -15.53
C THR A 283 -18.49 1.27 -15.40
N PRO A 284 -18.49 -0.03 -15.02
CA PRO A 284 -19.73 -0.77 -14.83
C PRO A 284 -20.55 -0.11 -13.72
N ASN A 285 -21.64 0.56 -14.09
CA ASN A 285 -22.47 1.35 -13.18
C ASN A 285 -23.94 0.87 -13.14
N GLY A 286 -24.24 -0.28 -13.76
CA GLY A 286 -25.58 -0.87 -13.80
C GLY A 286 -26.58 -0.14 -14.71
N THR A 287 -26.16 0.92 -15.40
CA THR A 287 -26.97 1.60 -16.41
C THR A 287 -26.64 1.10 -17.81
N LEU A 288 -27.58 1.25 -18.75
CA LEU A 288 -27.32 0.94 -20.16
C LEU A 288 -26.25 1.88 -20.71
N THR A 289 -25.37 1.36 -21.57
CA THR A 289 -24.31 2.13 -22.20
C THR A 289 -24.85 3.36 -22.91
N GLU A 290 -24.40 4.54 -22.50
CA GLU A 290 -24.77 5.79 -23.14
C GLU A 290 -23.93 5.97 -24.42
N ILE A 291 -24.60 6.13 -25.57
CA ILE A 291 -23.93 6.40 -26.85
C ILE A 291 -23.51 7.87 -26.84
N GLN A 292 -22.20 8.13 -26.77
CA GLN A 292 -21.69 9.49 -26.92
C GLN A 292 -21.87 9.97 -28.38
N VAL A 293 -22.84 10.85 -28.60
CA VAL A 293 -23.05 11.51 -29.89
C VAL A 293 -22.08 12.68 -30.02
N ASN A 294 -21.02 12.51 -30.82
CA ASN A 294 -20.05 13.56 -31.11
C ASN A 294 -20.38 14.22 -32.45
N ASN A 295 -20.83 15.49 -32.43
CA ASN A 295 -21.18 16.27 -33.63
C ASN A 295 -19.98 16.96 -34.32
N ARG A 296 -18.74 16.57 -34.01
CA ARG A 296 -17.55 17.15 -34.67
C ARG A 296 -17.27 16.47 -36.00
N TRP A 297 -17.26 17.25 -37.08
CA TRP A 297 -16.92 16.80 -38.44
C TRP A 297 -15.44 16.35 -38.59
N VAL A 298 -14.54 16.87 -37.74
CA VAL A 298 -13.16 16.37 -37.58
C VAL A 298 -12.99 15.91 -36.14
N ARG A 299 -12.53 14.67 -35.97
CA ARG A 299 -12.22 14.09 -34.67
C ARG A 299 -10.89 14.64 -34.14
N ASP A 300 -10.85 14.92 -32.85
CA ASP A 300 -9.61 15.27 -32.18
C ASP A 300 -8.62 14.10 -32.30
N ALA A 301 -7.34 14.41 -32.48
CA ALA A 301 -6.31 13.39 -32.52
C ALA A 301 -6.19 12.75 -31.13
N GLN A 302 -6.38 11.43 -31.07
CA GLN A 302 -6.09 10.67 -29.87
C GLN A 302 -4.59 10.71 -29.59
N ARG A 303 -4.23 10.78 -28.31
CA ARG A 303 -2.85 10.77 -27.86
C ARG A 303 -2.57 9.53 -27.02
N THR A 304 -1.32 9.09 -27.07
CA THR A 304 -0.77 8.01 -26.26
C THR A 304 0.48 8.52 -25.57
N ARG A 305 0.63 8.17 -24.30
CA ARG A 305 1.81 8.52 -23.52
C ARG A 305 2.98 7.60 -23.84
N ILE A 306 4.15 8.19 -23.96
CA ILE A 306 5.43 7.49 -24.02
C ILE A 306 6.22 7.87 -22.79
N ASN A 307 6.64 6.86 -22.03
CA ASN A 307 7.52 7.00 -20.88
C ASN A 307 8.95 6.78 -21.33
N LEU A 308 9.86 7.55 -20.74
CA LEU A 308 11.28 7.49 -21.03
C LEU A 308 12.04 7.00 -19.82
N ASP A 309 13.09 6.23 -20.09
CA ASP A 309 14.09 5.85 -19.11
C ASP A 309 15.43 6.54 -19.42
N ASN A 310 16.19 6.76 -18.36
CA ASN A 310 17.52 7.37 -18.44
C ASN A 310 18.39 6.90 -17.30
N ASP A 311 19.59 6.44 -17.66
CA ASP A 311 20.63 6.07 -16.70
C ASP A 311 21.16 7.28 -15.92
N GLU A 312 21.05 8.50 -16.46
CA GLU A 312 21.46 9.73 -15.78
C GLU A 312 20.37 10.28 -14.85
N THR A 313 20.76 10.59 -13.60
CA THR A 313 19.88 11.25 -12.65
C THR A 313 19.43 12.62 -13.18
N LEU A 314 18.13 12.85 -13.19
CA LEU A 314 17.54 14.14 -13.55
C LEU A 314 18.16 15.28 -12.71
N PRO A 315 18.48 16.44 -13.32
CA PRO A 315 19.00 17.59 -12.59
C PRO A 315 18.09 18.01 -11.44
N SER A 316 18.69 18.40 -10.30
CA SER A 316 17.97 18.71 -9.05
C SER A 316 17.01 19.90 -9.12
N SER A 317 17.11 20.76 -10.14
CA SER A 317 16.17 21.87 -10.32
C SER A 317 14.87 21.46 -11.02
N LEU A 318 14.80 20.25 -11.57
CA LEU A 318 13.57 19.73 -12.15
C LEU A 318 12.67 19.20 -11.04
N PHE A 319 11.41 19.61 -11.09
CA PHE A 319 10.36 19.20 -10.17
C PHE A 319 9.22 18.51 -10.91
N VAL A 320 8.40 17.75 -10.19
CA VAL A 320 7.19 17.12 -10.76
C VAL A 320 6.29 18.18 -11.39
N GLY A 321 6.00 18.02 -12.67
CA GLY A 321 5.25 18.98 -13.49
C GLY A 321 6.11 19.89 -14.36
N SER A 322 7.44 19.86 -14.24
CA SER A 322 8.35 20.57 -15.15
C SER A 322 8.04 20.22 -16.60
N ARG A 323 7.91 21.24 -17.46
CA ARG A 323 7.58 21.05 -18.87
C ARG A 323 8.80 20.58 -19.66
N ALA A 324 8.53 19.72 -20.62
CA ALA A 324 9.52 19.15 -21.51
C ALA A 324 8.98 19.13 -22.94
N THR A 325 9.86 19.42 -23.89
CA THR A 325 9.62 19.19 -25.31
C THR A 325 10.47 18.02 -25.77
N MET A 326 9.85 17.13 -26.54
CA MET A 326 10.45 15.86 -26.94
C MET A 326 10.35 15.64 -28.44
N VAL A 327 11.44 15.16 -29.03
CA VAL A 327 11.46 14.59 -30.37
C VAL A 327 11.91 13.14 -30.30
N LEU A 328 11.13 12.24 -30.89
CA LEU A 328 11.57 10.85 -31.06
C LEU A 328 12.28 10.70 -32.40
N HIS A 329 13.24 9.79 -32.48
CA HIS A 329 13.81 9.38 -33.76
C HIS A 329 14.23 7.91 -33.71
N SER A 330 14.21 7.24 -34.86
CA SER A 330 14.78 5.90 -34.98
C SER A 330 16.30 5.96 -34.83
N GLY A 331 16.90 5.00 -34.12
CA GLY A 331 18.35 4.84 -34.05
C GLY A 331 19.00 4.49 -35.40
N ASN A 332 18.25 3.88 -36.32
CA ASN A 332 18.80 3.27 -37.54
C ASN A 332 18.91 4.23 -38.75
N ASN A 333 18.47 5.48 -38.63
CA ASN A 333 18.46 6.43 -39.75
C ASN A 333 19.12 7.77 -39.40
N ALA A 334 20.36 7.95 -39.85
CA ALA A 334 21.18 9.13 -39.59
C ALA A 334 20.55 10.44 -40.08
N PHE A 335 19.77 10.41 -41.17
CA PHE A 335 19.08 11.60 -41.68
C PHE A 335 18.04 12.11 -40.67
N TRP A 336 17.18 11.22 -40.18
CA TRP A 336 16.14 11.61 -39.21
C TRP A 336 16.71 11.97 -37.85
N GLN A 337 17.82 11.36 -37.45
CA GLN A 337 18.56 11.79 -36.26
C GLN A 337 19.08 13.23 -36.40
N ALA A 338 19.67 13.58 -37.53
CA ALA A 338 20.16 14.94 -37.79
C ALA A 338 19.00 15.95 -37.81
N VAL A 339 17.89 15.61 -38.46
CA VAL A 339 16.67 16.44 -38.48
C VAL A 339 16.10 16.61 -37.07
N ALA A 340 16.02 15.54 -36.27
CA ALA A 340 15.54 15.60 -34.90
C ALA A 340 16.42 16.50 -34.02
N LYS A 341 17.75 16.35 -34.10
CA LYS A 341 18.73 17.20 -33.40
C LYS A 341 18.61 18.67 -33.79
N LEU A 342 18.44 18.96 -35.08
CA LEU A 342 18.25 20.34 -35.55
C LEU A 342 16.93 20.93 -35.01
N ARG A 343 15.82 20.19 -35.12
CA ARG A 343 14.50 20.64 -34.65
C ARG A 343 14.48 20.90 -33.15
N ILE A 344 14.97 19.97 -32.34
CA ILE A 344 14.95 20.13 -30.88
C ILE A 344 15.88 21.26 -30.43
N ARG A 345 17.04 21.46 -31.08
CA ARG A 345 17.92 22.60 -30.80
C ARG A 345 17.29 23.93 -31.16
N MET A 346 16.61 24.02 -32.31
CA MET A 346 15.86 25.23 -32.68
C MET A 346 14.78 25.54 -31.64
N VAL A 347 14.00 24.54 -31.22
CA VAL A 347 12.96 24.72 -30.19
C VAL A 347 13.58 25.11 -28.84
N SER A 348 14.66 24.45 -28.43
CA SER A 348 15.38 24.75 -27.20
C SER A 348 15.94 26.19 -27.19
N LEU A 349 16.33 26.72 -28.36
CA LEU A 349 16.78 28.11 -28.52
C LEU A 349 15.61 29.09 -28.49
N PHE A 350 14.42 28.70 -28.97
CA PHE A 350 13.20 29.49 -28.78
C PHE A 350 12.79 29.58 -27.31
N HIS A 351 12.94 28.51 -26.52
CA HIS A 351 12.74 28.55 -25.05
C HIS A 351 13.75 29.44 -24.32
N PHE A 352 14.86 29.84 -24.96
CA PHE A 352 15.77 30.83 -24.40
C PHE A 352 15.24 32.26 -24.56
N ILE A 353 14.44 32.49 -25.60
CA ILE A 353 13.91 33.82 -25.96
C ILE A 353 12.55 34.08 -25.26
N TYR A 354 11.79 33.01 -25.01
CA TYR A 354 10.47 33.02 -24.39
C TYR A 354 10.44 32.01 -23.26
#